data_AF-A0A7Z0N2J8-F1
#
_entry.id   AF-A0A7Z0N2J8-F1
#
_cell.length_a   1.000
_cell.length_b   1.000
_cell.length_c   1.000
_cell.angle_alpha   90.00
_cell.angle_beta   90.00
_cell.angle_gamma   90.00
#
_symmetry.space_group_name_H-M   'P 1'
#
loop_
_entity.id
_entity.type
_entity.pdbx_description
1 polymer ?
#
loop_
_entity_poly.entity_id
_entity_poly.type
_entity_poly.pdbx_seq_one_letter_code
_entity_poly.pdbx_strand_id
1 'polypeptide(L)'
;MRRPWTQCEIDTLTKLYPDKAAKAISLVLDRSVRSIYSMGKQHSLKKSDTFFASPASGRLDGVRGESGRFKPGLTPWNKGQAHPSRGRSAETQFKKGEMSGAAQHNYVPIGSTRITRDGSLERKVTDDPDLYPAKRWVPVARLVWEATHGPIPDKQVVRFLPGMQTTVEDEITLDKLECISLAENMRRNTLHRYPKEIALAIQMRGALNRKINNVEKQKHQ
;
A
#
# COMPACT_ATOMS: atom_id res chain seq x y z
N MET A 1 43.75 23.66 4.89
CA MET A 1 43.57 24.25 3.54
C MET A 1 43.01 23.18 2.61
N ARG A 2 42.02 23.48 1.75
CA ARG A 2 41.51 22.50 0.76
C ARG A 2 42.40 22.53 -0.48
N ARG A 3 42.97 21.39 -0.88
CA ARG A 3 43.76 21.25 -2.13
C ARG A 3 42.81 21.36 -3.34
N PRO A 4 42.91 22.42 -4.18
CA PRO A 4 42.05 22.58 -5.36
C PRO A 4 42.31 21.47 -6.37
N TRP A 5 41.31 21.13 -7.18
CA TRP A 5 41.45 20.14 -8.25
C TRP A 5 42.12 20.76 -9.47
N THR A 6 43.16 20.10 -10.00
CA THR A 6 43.78 20.52 -11.26
C THR A 6 43.08 19.85 -12.43
N GLN A 7 43.19 20.44 -13.63
CA GLN A 7 42.58 19.88 -14.83
C GLN A 7 43.09 18.46 -15.13
N CYS A 8 44.41 18.22 -14.96
CA CYS A 8 45.02 16.90 -15.12
C CYS A 8 44.42 15.84 -14.17
N GLU A 9 44.14 16.21 -12.92
CA GLU A 9 43.48 15.30 -11.96
C GLU A 9 42.03 15.00 -12.35
N ILE A 10 41.30 15.99 -12.89
CA ILE A 10 39.94 15.81 -13.38
C ILE A 10 39.92 14.90 -14.62
N ASP A 11 40.87 15.08 -15.54
CA ASP A 11 41.00 14.24 -16.74
C ASP A 11 41.35 12.79 -16.35
N THR A 12 42.26 12.63 -15.39
CA THR A 12 42.64 11.33 -14.85
C THR A 12 41.47 10.66 -14.13
N LEU A 13 40.70 11.43 -13.35
CA LEU A 13 39.48 10.95 -12.71
C LEU A 13 38.46 10.50 -13.77
N THR A 14 38.22 11.30 -14.80
CA THR A 14 37.24 11.01 -15.87
C THR A 14 37.58 9.72 -16.61
N LYS A 15 38.87 9.47 -16.87
CA LYS A 15 39.35 8.23 -17.52
C LYS A 15 39.25 7.00 -16.62
N LEU A 16 39.61 7.12 -15.34
CA LEU A 16 39.70 5.97 -14.43
C LEU A 16 38.38 5.66 -13.71
N TYR A 17 37.48 6.64 -13.57
CA TYR A 17 36.26 6.49 -12.79
C TYR A 17 35.35 5.37 -13.31
N PRO A 18 35.10 5.19 -14.63
CA PRO A 18 34.22 4.13 -15.10
C PRO A 18 34.61 2.73 -14.61
N ASP A 19 35.91 2.40 -14.65
CA ASP A 19 36.39 1.01 -14.53
C ASP A 19 37.17 0.68 -13.24
N LYS A 20 37.47 1.68 -12.40
CA LYS A 20 38.25 1.45 -11.16
C LYS A 20 37.45 1.78 -9.91
N ALA A 21 37.72 1.06 -8.83
CA ALA A 21 37.15 1.37 -7.53
C ALA A 21 37.66 2.74 -7.03
N ALA A 22 36.80 3.51 -6.34
CA ALA A 22 37.18 4.84 -5.84
C ALA A 22 38.39 4.79 -4.87
N LYS A 23 38.58 3.67 -4.16
CA LYS A 23 39.76 3.42 -3.34
C LYS A 23 41.06 3.34 -4.16
N ALA A 24 41.02 2.74 -5.35
CA ALA A 24 42.20 2.68 -6.22
C ALA A 24 42.53 4.06 -6.80
N ILE A 25 41.51 4.81 -7.23
CA ILE A 25 41.68 6.18 -7.75
C ILE A 25 42.22 7.13 -6.66
N SER A 26 41.75 6.94 -5.42
CA SER A 26 42.22 7.67 -4.25
C SER A 26 43.72 7.54 -4.03
N LEU A 27 44.30 6.35 -4.24
CA LEU A 27 45.74 6.11 -4.12
C LEU A 27 46.52 6.77 -5.26
N VAL A 28 45.99 6.78 -6.48
CA VAL A 28 46.66 7.36 -7.66
C VAL A 28 46.69 8.90 -7.59
N LEU A 29 45.59 9.52 -7.15
CA LEU A 29 45.48 10.98 -7.11
C LEU A 29 45.91 11.58 -5.77
N ASP A 30 46.29 10.74 -4.79
CA ASP A 30 46.58 11.13 -3.42
C ASP A 30 45.48 12.04 -2.83
N ARG A 31 44.24 11.56 -2.95
CA ARG A 31 43.03 12.26 -2.47
C ARG A 31 42.14 11.31 -1.71
N SER A 32 41.38 11.81 -0.74
CA SER A 32 40.43 10.99 0.00
C SER A 32 39.35 10.41 -0.91
N VAL A 33 38.91 9.18 -0.61
CA VAL A 33 37.81 8.50 -1.32
C VAL A 33 36.55 9.37 -1.38
N ARG A 34 36.24 10.11 -0.31
CA ARG A 34 35.12 11.06 -0.27
C ARG A 34 35.26 12.17 -1.32
N SER A 35 36.47 12.70 -1.53
CA SER A 35 36.74 13.71 -2.55
C SER A 35 36.54 13.17 -3.96
N ILE A 36 36.93 11.91 -4.21
CA ILE A 36 36.71 11.21 -5.50
C ILE A 36 35.21 11.10 -5.80
N TYR A 37 34.40 10.65 -4.83
CA TYR A 37 32.95 10.57 -5.01
C TYR A 37 32.30 11.94 -5.22
N SER A 38 32.73 12.96 -4.48
CA SER A 38 32.21 14.32 -4.61
C SER A 38 32.46 14.88 -6.02
N MET A 39 33.68 14.74 -6.54
CA MET A 39 34.01 15.20 -7.90
C MET A 39 33.38 14.34 -8.99
N GLY A 40 33.31 13.02 -8.79
CA GLY A 40 32.59 12.15 -9.71
C GLY A 40 31.13 12.56 -9.86
N LYS A 41 30.47 12.93 -8.75
CA LYS A 41 29.11 13.48 -8.76
C LYS A 41 29.04 14.84 -9.48
N GLN A 42 29.97 15.76 -9.19
CA GLN A 42 29.99 17.09 -9.81
C GLN A 42 30.16 17.02 -11.34
N HIS A 43 30.96 16.07 -11.84
CA HIS A 43 31.17 15.85 -13.27
C HIS A 43 30.24 14.78 -13.89
N SER A 44 29.19 14.36 -13.16
CA SER A 44 28.22 13.34 -13.62
C SER A 44 28.85 12.02 -14.10
N LEU A 45 30.02 11.66 -13.56
CA LEU A 45 30.73 10.44 -13.90
C LEU A 45 30.00 9.21 -13.34
N LYS A 46 29.81 8.19 -14.18
CA LYS A 46 29.18 6.92 -13.81
C LYS A 46 30.18 5.79 -13.91
N LYS A 47 29.96 4.73 -13.12
CA LYS A 47 30.67 3.46 -13.30
C LYS A 47 30.12 2.74 -14.53
N SER A 48 30.98 2.02 -15.22
CA SER A 48 30.59 1.17 -16.35
C SER A 48 29.84 -0.08 -15.86
N ASP A 49 29.05 -0.68 -16.75
CA ASP A 49 28.38 -1.95 -16.46
C ASP A 49 29.38 -3.08 -16.22
N THR A 50 30.52 -3.04 -16.93
CA THR A 50 31.65 -3.97 -16.74
C THR A 50 32.25 -3.84 -15.34
N PHE A 51 32.41 -2.62 -14.81
CA PHE A 51 32.82 -2.42 -13.43
C PHE A 51 31.82 -3.00 -12.45
N PHE A 52 30.52 -2.77 -12.66
CA PHE A 52 29.48 -3.31 -11.79
C PHE A 52 29.38 -4.83 -11.82
N ALA A 53 29.65 -5.47 -12.96
CA ALA A 53 29.75 -6.92 -13.08
C ALA A 53 31.03 -7.48 -12.44
N SER A 54 32.05 -6.64 -12.20
CA SER A 54 33.31 -7.08 -11.61
C SER A 54 33.23 -7.24 -10.08
N PRO A 55 34.08 -8.11 -9.48
CA PRO A 55 34.20 -8.26 -8.03
C PRO A 55 34.63 -6.97 -7.30
N ALA A 56 35.26 -6.04 -8.02
CA ALA A 56 35.77 -4.77 -7.49
C ALA A 56 34.66 -3.74 -7.18
N SER A 57 33.44 -3.96 -7.68
CA SER A 57 32.28 -3.07 -7.41
C SER A 57 31.79 -3.10 -5.97
N GLY A 58 32.10 -4.16 -5.23
CA GLY A 58 31.54 -4.38 -3.89
C GLY A 58 30.10 -4.90 -3.90
N ARG A 59 29.49 -5.12 -5.08
CA ARG A 59 28.15 -5.72 -5.18
C ARG A 59 28.17 -7.15 -4.63
N LEU A 60 27.01 -7.58 -4.13
CA LEU A 60 26.80 -8.96 -3.70
C LEU A 60 26.69 -9.85 -4.94
N ASP A 61 27.46 -10.93 -4.95
CA ASP A 61 27.58 -11.93 -6.03
C ASP A 61 27.03 -13.31 -5.62
N GLY A 62 26.29 -13.35 -4.51
CA GLY A 62 25.83 -14.60 -3.89
C GLY A 62 26.80 -15.16 -2.85
N VAL A 63 28.12 -15.02 -3.03
CA VAL A 63 29.17 -15.55 -2.15
C VAL A 63 29.63 -14.51 -1.11
N ARG A 64 29.83 -13.26 -1.54
CA ARG A 64 30.26 -12.16 -0.68
C ARG A 64 29.23 -11.89 0.42
N GLY A 65 29.69 -11.91 1.67
CA GLY A 65 28.87 -11.67 2.85
C GLY A 65 27.92 -12.82 3.19
N GLU A 66 28.05 -13.99 2.55
CA GLU A 66 27.23 -15.18 2.83
C GLU A 66 27.24 -15.56 4.32
N SER A 67 28.41 -15.47 4.97
CA SER A 67 28.56 -15.77 6.40
C SER A 67 27.76 -14.86 7.34
N GLY A 68 27.44 -13.63 6.91
CA GLY A 68 26.68 -12.66 7.69
C GLY A 68 25.18 -12.63 7.39
N ARG A 69 24.70 -13.46 6.45
CA ARG A 69 23.28 -13.49 6.07
C ARG A 69 22.47 -14.37 7.02
N PHE A 70 21.24 -13.95 7.30
CA PHE A 70 20.27 -14.82 7.97
C PHE A 70 19.86 -15.95 7.04
N LYS A 71 20.04 -17.18 7.48
CA LYS A 71 19.66 -18.37 6.71
C LYS A 71 18.17 -18.67 6.92
N PRO A 72 17.45 -19.20 5.91
CA PRO A 72 16.09 -19.70 6.10
C PRO A 72 16.03 -20.68 7.28
N GLY A 73 15.01 -20.54 8.14
CA GLY A 73 14.85 -21.36 9.34
C GLY A 73 15.69 -20.89 10.56
N LEU A 74 16.50 -19.85 10.43
CA LEU A 74 17.18 -19.27 11.58
C LEU A 74 16.14 -18.76 12.59
N THR A 75 16.25 -19.26 13.82
CA THR A 75 15.57 -18.66 14.97
C THR A 75 16.44 -17.50 15.49
N PRO A 76 15.94 -16.25 15.47
CA PRO A 76 16.67 -15.12 16.02
C PRO A 76 16.97 -15.32 17.51
N TRP A 77 18.13 -14.84 17.97
CA TRP A 77 18.57 -14.97 19.37
C TRP A 77 17.62 -14.28 20.37
N ASN A 78 16.79 -13.35 19.91
CA ASN A 78 15.79 -12.63 20.69
C ASN A 78 14.37 -13.21 20.57
N LYS A 79 14.16 -14.32 19.85
CA LYS A 79 12.83 -14.91 19.69
C LYS A 79 12.28 -15.33 21.07
N GLY A 80 11.09 -14.84 21.42
CA GLY A 80 10.43 -15.14 22.69
C GLY A 80 11.00 -14.37 23.89
N GLN A 81 12.06 -13.58 23.73
CA GLN A 81 12.52 -12.69 24.78
C GLN A 81 11.61 -11.48 24.87
N ALA A 82 11.17 -11.16 26.08
CA ALA A 82 10.46 -9.91 26.34
C ALA A 82 11.36 -8.73 25.98
N HIS A 83 10.80 -7.73 25.29
CA HIS A 83 11.47 -6.46 25.04
C HIS A 83 10.92 -5.43 26.03
N PRO A 84 11.47 -5.34 27.26
CA PRO A 84 10.98 -4.35 28.21
C PRO A 84 11.30 -2.95 27.69
N SER A 85 10.36 -2.03 27.89
CA SER A 85 10.55 -0.60 27.62
C SER A 85 11.72 -0.09 28.47
N ARG A 86 12.85 0.25 27.84
CA ARG A 86 14.04 0.77 28.54
C ARG A 86 14.20 2.27 28.30
N GLY A 87 14.60 3.01 29.34
CA GLY A 87 14.82 4.45 29.28
C GLY A 87 13.58 5.22 28.83
N ARG A 88 13.80 6.27 28.03
CA ARG A 88 12.73 7.16 27.54
C ARG A 88 11.79 6.53 26.50
N SER A 89 12.03 5.29 26.08
CA SER A 89 11.14 4.60 25.14
C SER A 89 9.72 4.41 25.69
N ALA A 90 9.58 4.30 27.02
CA ALA A 90 8.29 4.21 27.68
C ALA A 90 7.43 5.49 27.50
N GLU A 91 8.06 6.66 27.34
CA GLU A 91 7.35 7.94 27.14
C GLU A 91 6.65 7.99 25.76
N THR A 92 7.22 7.32 24.75
CA THR A 92 6.76 7.39 23.36
C THR A 92 6.05 6.13 22.89
N GLN A 93 5.82 5.17 23.79
CA GLN A 93 5.08 3.95 23.46
C GLN A 93 3.59 4.23 23.34
N PHE A 94 2.97 3.70 22.29
CA PHE A 94 1.52 3.72 22.15
C PHE A 94 0.90 2.94 23.31
N LYS A 95 0.06 3.61 24.11
CA LYS A 95 -0.69 2.94 25.17
C LYS A 95 -1.89 2.23 24.55
N LYS A 96 -2.20 1.04 25.07
CA LYS A 96 -3.39 0.30 24.64
C LYS A 96 -4.64 1.15 24.87
N GLY A 97 -5.45 1.33 23.83
CA GLY A 97 -6.69 2.12 23.88
C GLY A 97 -6.49 3.64 23.73
N GLU A 98 -5.26 4.14 23.69
CA GLU A 98 -5.01 5.57 23.47
C GLU A 98 -5.13 5.91 21.98
N MET A 99 -6.06 6.82 21.67
CA MET A 99 -6.25 7.32 20.32
C MET A 99 -5.27 8.48 20.06
N SER A 100 -4.17 8.21 19.35
CA SER A 100 -3.12 9.19 19.04
C SER A 100 -2.79 9.23 17.54
N GLY A 101 -2.11 10.29 17.11
CA GLY A 101 -1.66 10.48 15.73
C GLY A 101 -2.81 10.49 14.72
N ALA A 102 -2.65 9.77 13.62
CA ALA A 102 -3.65 9.70 12.55
C ALA A 102 -5.02 9.19 13.02
N ALA A 103 -5.07 8.35 14.06
CA ALA A 103 -6.34 7.84 14.59
C ALA A 103 -7.20 8.96 15.18
N GLN A 104 -6.58 9.97 15.80
CA GLN A 104 -7.28 11.13 16.35
C GLN A 104 -7.78 12.05 15.24
N HIS A 105 -6.96 12.32 14.23
CA HIS A 105 -7.33 13.19 13.12
C HIS A 105 -8.42 12.59 12.21
N ASN A 106 -8.42 11.26 12.06
CA ASN A 106 -9.41 10.55 11.24
C ASN A 106 -10.64 10.10 12.04
N TYR A 107 -10.70 10.43 13.34
CA TYR A 107 -11.85 10.07 14.16
C TYR A 107 -13.09 10.83 13.73
N VAL A 108 -14.20 10.12 13.67
CA VAL A 108 -15.54 10.67 13.47
C VAL A 108 -16.47 10.08 14.52
N PRO A 109 -17.38 10.86 15.13
CA PRO A 109 -18.24 10.38 16.20
C PRO A 109 -19.21 9.28 15.72
N ILE A 110 -19.65 8.41 16.64
CA ILE A 110 -20.76 7.47 16.39
C ILE A 110 -21.98 8.26 15.90
N GLY A 111 -22.67 7.73 14.88
CA GLY A 111 -23.76 8.43 14.18
C GLY A 111 -23.29 9.15 12.91
N SER A 112 -21.99 9.39 12.74
CA SER A 112 -21.46 9.96 11.50
C SER A 112 -21.77 9.07 10.30
N THR A 113 -22.04 9.70 9.16
CA THR A 113 -22.33 8.99 7.90
C THR A 113 -21.19 9.08 6.90
N ARG A 114 -21.11 8.09 6.01
CA ARG A 114 -20.18 8.09 4.88
C ARG A 114 -20.80 7.41 3.67
N ILE A 115 -20.34 7.78 2.48
CA ILE A 115 -20.71 7.13 1.22
C ILE A 115 -19.57 6.20 0.80
N THR A 116 -19.87 4.92 0.58
CA THR A 116 -18.89 3.94 0.09
C THR A 116 -18.61 4.14 -1.40
N ARG A 117 -17.50 3.56 -1.88
CA ARG A 117 -17.18 3.54 -3.31
C ARG A 117 -18.31 2.94 -4.17
N ASP A 118 -19.06 2.00 -3.60
CA ASP A 118 -20.18 1.32 -4.26
C ASP A 118 -21.50 2.10 -4.16
N GLY A 119 -21.48 3.32 -3.58
CA GLY A 119 -22.63 4.22 -3.52
C GLY A 119 -23.65 3.89 -2.42
N SER A 120 -23.23 3.23 -1.34
CA SER A 120 -24.09 2.96 -0.18
C SER A 120 -23.81 3.97 0.94
N LEU A 121 -24.88 4.48 1.57
CA LEU A 121 -24.78 5.29 2.79
C LEU A 121 -24.60 4.37 3.99
N GLU A 122 -23.49 4.53 4.71
CA GLU A 122 -23.21 3.82 5.96
C GLU A 122 -23.17 4.79 7.13
N ARG A 123 -23.64 4.33 8.29
CA ARG A 123 -23.55 5.04 9.57
C ARG A 123 -22.58 4.31 10.49
N LYS A 124 -21.74 5.07 11.19
CA LYS A 124 -20.89 4.53 12.24
C LYS A 124 -21.73 4.18 13.45
N VAL A 125 -21.70 2.92 13.89
CA VAL A 125 -22.55 2.42 14.99
C VAL A 125 -21.78 2.09 16.27
N THR A 126 -20.45 1.91 16.19
CA THR A 126 -19.63 1.55 17.34
C THR A 126 -18.19 2.07 17.21
N ASP A 127 -17.55 2.28 18.34
CA ASP A 127 -16.12 2.60 18.47
C ASP A 127 -15.26 1.42 18.94
N ASP A 128 -15.84 0.22 18.98
CA ASP A 128 -15.17 -0.99 19.44
C ASP A 128 -13.82 -1.22 18.71
N PRO A 129 -12.68 -1.12 19.42
CA PRO A 129 -11.36 -1.26 18.84
C PRO A 129 -11.05 -2.68 18.37
N ASP A 130 -11.73 -3.70 18.90
CA ASP A 130 -11.50 -5.11 18.57
C ASP A 130 -12.14 -5.50 17.23
N LEU A 131 -13.11 -4.69 16.76
CA LEU A 131 -13.68 -4.84 15.43
C LEU A 131 -12.77 -4.24 14.35
N TYR A 132 -12.64 -4.96 13.23
CA TYR A 132 -12.03 -4.41 12.02
C TYR A 132 -12.74 -3.10 11.62
N PRO A 133 -12.03 -2.02 11.27
CA PRO A 133 -12.62 -0.69 11.12
C PRO A 133 -13.86 -0.63 10.21
N ALA A 134 -13.93 -1.44 9.15
CA ALA A 134 -15.10 -1.48 8.27
C ALA A 134 -16.36 -2.01 8.97
N LYS A 135 -16.24 -2.92 9.94
CA LYS A 135 -17.37 -3.49 10.70
C LYS A 135 -17.99 -2.52 11.70
N ARG A 136 -17.33 -1.39 11.96
CA ARG A 136 -17.87 -0.30 12.80
C ARG A 136 -18.93 0.53 12.08
N TRP A 137 -19.06 0.31 10.77
CA TRP A 137 -19.98 1.00 9.89
C TRP A 137 -21.02 0.03 9.36
N VAL A 138 -22.28 0.44 9.39
CA VAL A 138 -23.40 -0.39 8.97
C VAL A 138 -24.21 0.39 7.93
N PRO A 139 -24.65 -0.25 6.83
CA PRO A 139 -25.51 0.41 5.85
C PRO A 139 -26.78 0.96 6.50
N VAL A 140 -27.14 2.21 6.21
CA VAL A 140 -28.34 2.85 6.78
C VAL A 140 -29.61 2.08 6.43
N ALA A 141 -29.68 1.52 5.21
CA ALA A 141 -30.78 0.65 4.79
C ALA A 141 -31.00 -0.56 5.72
N ARG A 142 -29.90 -1.16 6.23
CA ARG A 142 -29.99 -2.24 7.22
C ARG A 142 -30.55 -1.73 8.55
N LEU A 143 -30.08 -0.57 9.02
CA LEU A 143 -30.54 0.02 10.28
C LEU A 143 -32.03 0.36 10.25
N VAL A 144 -32.51 0.93 9.13
CA VAL A 144 -33.94 1.24 8.93
C VAL A 144 -34.80 -0.02 8.94
N TRP A 145 -34.34 -1.07 8.25
CA TRP A 145 -35.03 -2.36 8.25
C TRP A 145 -35.09 -2.99 9.65
N GLU A 146 -33.95 -3.06 10.34
CA GLU A 146 -33.84 -3.68 11.67
C GLU A 146 -34.65 -2.93 12.73
N ALA A 147 -34.81 -1.61 12.59
CA ALA A 147 -35.61 -0.80 13.50
C ALA A 147 -37.11 -1.17 13.51
N THR A 148 -37.63 -1.77 12.43
CA THR A 148 -39.05 -2.16 12.32
C THR A 148 -39.28 -3.66 12.33
N HIS A 149 -38.41 -4.43 11.67
CA HIS A 149 -38.59 -5.88 11.52
C HIS A 149 -37.74 -6.69 12.50
N GLY A 150 -36.82 -6.04 13.24
CA GLY A 150 -35.84 -6.72 14.07
C GLY A 150 -34.66 -7.27 13.26
N PRO A 151 -33.85 -8.18 13.85
CA PRO A 151 -32.61 -8.64 13.23
C PRO A 151 -32.86 -9.35 11.90
N ILE A 152 -32.01 -9.07 10.91
CA ILE A 152 -32.07 -9.76 9.61
C ILE A 152 -31.83 -11.27 9.81
N PRO A 153 -32.73 -12.16 9.34
CA PRO A 153 -32.55 -13.59 9.48
C PRO A 153 -31.26 -14.10 8.81
N ASP A 154 -30.78 -15.26 9.27
CA ASP A 154 -29.57 -15.86 8.68
C ASP A 154 -29.74 -16.08 7.17
N LYS A 155 -28.66 -15.85 6.43
CA LYS A 155 -28.59 -15.94 4.95
C LYS A 155 -29.59 -15.05 4.21
N GLN A 156 -30.02 -13.94 4.81
CA GLN A 156 -30.79 -12.89 4.16
C GLN A 156 -30.00 -11.57 4.09
N VAL A 157 -30.40 -10.71 3.16
CA VAL A 157 -29.81 -9.40 2.94
C VAL A 157 -30.90 -8.38 2.62
N VAL A 158 -30.74 -7.18 3.17
CA VAL A 158 -31.57 -6.03 2.85
C VAL A 158 -30.96 -5.30 1.66
N ARG A 159 -31.80 -5.00 0.67
CA ARG A 159 -31.41 -4.25 -0.52
C ARG A 159 -32.48 -3.24 -0.89
N PHE A 160 -32.11 -2.26 -1.70
CA PHE A 160 -33.08 -1.40 -2.37
C PHE A 160 -33.80 -2.15 -3.49
N LEU A 161 -35.06 -1.81 -3.68
CA LEU A 161 -35.83 -2.15 -4.88
C LEU A 161 -35.14 -1.55 -6.13
N PRO A 162 -35.34 -2.18 -7.31
CA PRO A 162 -34.73 -1.70 -8.55
C PRO A 162 -35.02 -0.22 -8.82
N GLY A 163 -33.96 0.58 -9.00
CA GLY A 163 -34.08 2.02 -9.29
C GLY A 163 -34.33 2.93 -8.09
N MET A 164 -34.46 2.38 -6.88
CA MET A 164 -34.80 3.15 -5.67
C MET A 164 -33.61 3.42 -4.74
N GLN A 165 -32.38 3.18 -5.21
CA GLN A 165 -31.18 3.44 -4.43
C GLN A 165 -30.98 4.95 -4.23
N THR A 166 -30.76 5.36 -2.98
CA THR A 166 -30.50 6.76 -2.61
C THR A 166 -29.38 6.82 -1.57
N THR A 167 -28.68 7.95 -1.53
CA THR A 167 -27.69 8.28 -0.48
C THR A 167 -28.21 9.35 0.48
N VAL A 168 -29.45 9.82 0.29
CA VAL A 168 -30.12 10.77 1.19
C VAL A 168 -30.76 9.99 2.32
N GLU A 169 -30.33 10.24 3.56
CA GLU A 169 -30.73 9.47 4.74
C GLU A 169 -32.25 9.41 4.95
N ASP A 170 -32.93 10.56 4.84
CA ASP A 170 -34.38 10.69 5.05
C ASP A 170 -35.21 9.98 3.97
N GLU A 171 -34.62 9.70 2.80
CA GLU A 171 -35.28 8.99 1.72
C GLU A 171 -35.13 7.47 1.80
N ILE A 172 -34.29 6.96 2.71
CA ILE A 172 -34.11 5.52 2.94
C ILE A 172 -35.27 5.03 3.80
N THR A 173 -36.37 4.76 3.13
CA THR A 173 -37.64 4.34 3.74
C THR A 173 -37.94 2.87 3.45
N LEU A 174 -38.77 2.23 4.29
CA LEU A 174 -39.04 0.79 4.21
C LEU A 174 -39.72 0.36 2.91
N ASP A 175 -40.53 1.23 2.30
CA ASP A 175 -41.21 0.98 1.02
C ASP A 175 -40.22 0.82 -0.15
N LYS A 176 -38.98 1.31 0.00
CA LYS A 176 -37.90 1.16 -0.99
C LYS A 176 -37.00 -0.05 -0.72
N LEU A 177 -37.21 -0.75 0.39
CA LEU A 177 -36.35 -1.84 0.85
C LEU A 177 -37.07 -3.18 0.75
N GLU A 178 -36.30 -4.21 0.42
CA GLU A 178 -36.73 -5.60 0.50
C GLU A 178 -35.66 -6.43 1.20
N CYS A 179 -36.08 -7.45 1.95
CA CYS A 179 -35.20 -8.46 2.51
C CYS A 179 -35.35 -9.75 1.70
N ILE A 180 -34.25 -10.20 1.10
CA ILE A 180 -34.23 -11.38 0.23
C ILE A 180 -33.14 -12.36 0.68
N SER A 181 -33.29 -13.63 0.32
CA SER A 181 -32.23 -14.62 0.55
C SER A 181 -30.95 -14.28 -0.24
N LEU A 182 -29.79 -14.66 0.28
CA LEU A 182 -28.51 -14.53 -0.43
C LEU A 182 -28.54 -15.26 -1.78
N ALA A 183 -29.25 -16.38 -1.87
CA ALA A 183 -29.43 -17.13 -3.12
C ALA A 183 -30.20 -16.31 -4.16
N GLU A 184 -31.29 -15.67 -3.76
CA GLU A 184 -32.07 -14.80 -4.64
C GLU A 184 -31.29 -13.54 -5.03
N ASN A 185 -30.56 -12.95 -4.10
CA ASN A 185 -29.70 -11.80 -4.39
C ASN A 185 -28.64 -12.15 -5.45
N MET A 186 -28.03 -13.34 -5.33
CA MET A 186 -27.08 -13.85 -6.32
C MET A 186 -27.74 -14.04 -7.69
N ARG A 187 -28.92 -14.67 -7.75
CA ARG A 187 -29.66 -14.86 -9.02
C ARG A 187 -30.00 -13.55 -9.72
N ARG A 188 -30.33 -12.49 -8.96
CA ARG A 188 -30.63 -11.16 -9.52
C ARG A 188 -29.39 -10.45 -10.06
N ASN A 189 -28.23 -10.66 -9.44
CA ASN A 189 -26.99 -9.95 -9.77
C ASN A 189 -26.09 -10.73 -10.75
N THR A 190 -26.28 -12.04 -10.91
CA THR A 190 -25.41 -12.85 -11.76
C THR A 190 -25.58 -12.52 -13.24
N LEU A 191 -24.46 -12.46 -13.97
CA LEU A 191 -24.48 -12.27 -15.42
C LEU A 191 -25.17 -13.42 -16.14
N HIS A 192 -25.22 -14.61 -15.52
CA HIS A 192 -25.83 -15.82 -16.08
C HIS A 192 -27.34 -15.72 -16.30
N ARG A 193 -27.99 -14.68 -15.77
CA ARG A 193 -29.40 -14.39 -16.04
C ARG A 193 -29.65 -13.88 -17.46
N TYR A 194 -28.61 -13.41 -18.15
CA TYR A 194 -28.71 -12.90 -19.52
C TYR A 194 -28.42 -13.98 -20.55
N PRO A 195 -28.95 -13.86 -21.79
CA PRO A 195 -28.55 -14.71 -22.91
C PRO A 195 -27.03 -14.70 -23.11
N LYS A 196 -26.48 -15.82 -23.62
CA LYS A 196 -25.03 -16.03 -23.76
C LYS A 196 -24.33 -14.91 -24.52
N GLU A 197 -24.95 -14.36 -25.56
CA GLU A 197 -24.42 -13.26 -26.37
C GLU A 197 -24.21 -11.99 -25.53
N ILE A 198 -25.18 -11.63 -24.69
CA ILE A 198 -25.12 -10.46 -23.81
C ILE A 198 -24.06 -10.68 -22.72
N ALA A 199 -24.02 -11.88 -22.13
CA ALA A 199 -23.01 -12.26 -21.15
C ALA A 199 -21.59 -12.11 -21.71
N LEU A 200 -21.35 -12.59 -22.93
CA LEU A 200 -20.07 -12.44 -23.62
C LEU A 200 -19.74 -10.97 -23.90
N ALA A 201 -20.71 -10.18 -24.36
CA ALA A 201 -20.50 -8.74 -24.58
C ALA A 201 -20.09 -8.00 -23.31
N ILE A 202 -20.73 -8.29 -22.16
CA ILE A 202 -20.36 -7.72 -20.86
C ILE A 202 -18.93 -8.09 -20.47
N GLN A 203 -18.54 -9.36 -20.66
CA GLN A 203 -17.18 -9.84 -20.37
C GLN A 203 -16.14 -9.17 -21.26
N MET A 204 -16.41 -9.06 -22.57
CA MET A 204 -15.54 -8.40 -23.54
C MET A 204 -15.34 -6.92 -23.20
N ARG A 205 -16.41 -6.20 -22.85
CA ARG A 205 -16.32 -4.81 -22.37
C ARG A 205 -15.40 -4.70 -21.16
N GLY A 206 -15.54 -5.61 -20.18
CA GLY A 206 -14.68 -5.63 -19.01
C GLY A 206 -13.21 -5.96 -19.32
N ALA A 207 -12.95 -6.80 -20.32
CA ALA A 207 -11.59 -7.09 -20.80
C ALA A 207 -10.96 -5.89 -21.52
N LEU A 208 -11.74 -5.19 -22.34
CA LEU A 208 -11.30 -3.99 -23.05
C LEU A 208 -10.97 -2.86 -22.07
N ASN A 209 -11.84 -2.58 -21.09
CA ASN A 209 -11.59 -1.54 -20.09
C ASN A 209 -10.30 -1.80 -19.30
N ARG A 210 -10.01 -3.07 -18.96
CA ARG A 210 -8.74 -3.43 -18.31
C ARG A 210 -7.52 -3.12 -19.21
N LYS A 211 -7.61 -3.41 -20.51
CA LYS A 211 -6.54 -3.08 -21.47
C LYS A 211 -6.34 -1.56 -21.58
N ILE A 212 -7.41 -0.78 -21.67
CA ILE A 212 -7.36 0.68 -21.72
C ILE A 212 -6.68 1.23 -20.47
N ASN A 213 -7.14 0.86 -19.29
CA ASN A 213 -6.58 1.33 -18.01
C ASN A 213 -5.09 0.98 -17.87
N ASN A 214 -4.65 -0.17 -18.40
CA ASN A 214 -3.24 -0.55 -18.39
C ASN A 214 -2.39 0.35 -19.30
N VAL A 215 -2.89 0.68 -20.49
CA VAL A 215 -2.20 1.60 -21.42
C VAL A 215 -2.12 3.00 -20.83
N GLU A 216 -3.20 3.50 -20.23
CA GLU A 216 -3.20 4.80 -19.55
C GLU A 216 -2.20 4.85 -18.41
N LYS A 217 -2.14 3.80 -17.58
CA LYS A 217 -1.17 3.70 -16.49
C LYS A 217 0.28 3.73 -16.98
N GLN A 218 0.56 3.09 -18.11
CA GLN A 218 1.90 3.09 -18.73
C GLN A 218 2.27 4.45 -19.34
N LYS A 219 1.29 5.23 -19.83
CA LYS A 219 1.54 6.59 -20.35
C LYS A 219 1.86 7.62 -19.26
N HIS A 220 1.44 7.37 -18.02
CA HIS A 220 1.64 8.27 -16.88
C HIS A 220 2.83 7.88 -15.99
N GLN A 221 3.58 6.83 -16.35
CA GLN A 221 4.83 6.42 -15.71
C GLN A 221 6.03 6.90 -16.51
#